data_AF-A0A954QDG1-F1
#
_entry.id   AF-A0A954QDG1-F1
#
_cell.length_a   1.000
_cell.length_b   1.000
_cell.length_c   1.000
_cell.angle_alpha   90.00
_cell.angle_beta   90.00
_cell.angle_gamma   90.00
#
_symmetry.space_group_name_H-M   'P 1'
#
loop_
_entity.id
_entity.type
_entity.pdbx_description
1 polymer ?
#
loop_
_entity_poly.entity_id
_entity_poly.type
_entity_poly.pdbx_seq_one_letter_code
_entity_poly.pdbx_strand_id
1 'polypeptide(L)'
;MSRRENLRSRGFTLVELLVVIAIIGVLVALLLPAIQAAREAARRTQCTNQVKQMMTAMLNHESAKQAFPSGGIIPWPNIQDYLTGPNGRPYGPEKQGLGWAYQILPYIEADNVLNISNQ
;
A
#
# COMPACT_ATOMS: atom_id res chain seq x y z
N MET A 1 42.75 -37.05 -43.12
CA MET A 1 43.46 -36.49 -41.95
C MET A 1 42.55 -35.49 -41.27
N SER A 2 41.97 -35.83 -40.11
CA SER A 2 41.17 -34.90 -39.30
C SER A 2 41.78 -34.87 -37.89
N ARG A 3 42.45 -33.78 -37.56
CA ARG A 3 43.18 -33.59 -36.31
C ARG A 3 42.17 -33.05 -35.29
N ARG A 4 41.69 -33.91 -34.38
CA ARG A 4 40.87 -33.49 -33.25
C ARG A 4 41.74 -32.68 -32.29
N GLU A 5 41.50 -31.38 -32.19
CA GLU A 5 42.11 -30.55 -31.15
C GLU A 5 41.48 -30.90 -29.80
N ASN A 6 42.28 -31.51 -28.93
CA ASN A 6 41.94 -31.73 -27.53
C ASN A 6 41.92 -30.36 -26.84
N LEU A 7 40.73 -29.77 -26.70
CA LEU A 7 40.50 -28.67 -25.77
C LEU A 7 40.77 -29.20 -24.36
N ARG A 8 41.97 -28.93 -23.84
CA ARG A 8 42.36 -29.25 -22.46
C ARG A 8 41.34 -28.59 -21.51
N SER A 9 40.45 -29.39 -20.94
CA SER A 9 39.63 -28.99 -19.80
C SER A 9 40.58 -28.62 -18.65
N ARG A 10 40.64 -27.33 -18.30
CA ARG A 10 41.36 -26.86 -17.11
C ARG A 10 40.49 -27.22 -15.90
N GLY A 11 40.90 -28.23 -15.14
CA GLY A 11 40.27 -28.57 -13.88
C GLY A 11 40.40 -27.40 -12.90
N PHE A 12 39.31 -27.04 -12.24
CA PHE A 12 39.26 -26.02 -11.21
C PHE A 12 39.97 -26.53 -9.95
N THR A 13 40.86 -25.74 -9.35
CA THR A 13 41.51 -26.13 -8.10
C THR A 13 40.55 -25.93 -6.93
N LEU A 14 40.60 -26.82 -5.92
CA LEU A 14 39.80 -26.68 -4.69
C LEU A 14 39.99 -25.30 -4.02
N VAL A 15 41.20 -24.74 -4.14
CA VAL A 15 41.56 -23.44 -3.58
C VAL A 15 40.84 -22.29 -4.30
N GLU A 16 40.75 -22.32 -5.63
CA GLU A 16 40.00 -21.31 -6.39
C GLU A 16 38.51 -21.31 -6.00
N LEU A 17 37.92 -22.48 -5.76
CA LEU A 17 36.51 -22.57 -5.34
C LEU A 17 36.32 -22.04 -3.93
N LEU A 18 37.25 -22.37 -3.03
CA LEU A 18 37.20 -21.98 -1.63
C LEU A 18 37.32 -20.46 -1.44
N VAL A 19 38.16 -19.79 -2.23
CA VAL A 19 38.27 -18.32 -2.20
C VAL A 19 36.98 -17.66 -2.66
N VAL A 20 36.33 -18.19 -3.71
CA VAL A 20 35.09 -17.61 -4.24
C VAL A 20 33.96 -17.68 -3.21
N ILE A 21 33.75 -18.84 -2.58
CA ILE A 21 32.72 -18.97 -1.55
C ILE A 21 33.01 -18.11 -0.32
N ALA A 22 34.29 -17.91 0.03
CA ALA A 22 34.68 -17.03 1.14
C ALA A 22 34.33 -15.56 0.84
N ILE A 23 34.62 -15.09 -0.38
CA ILE A 23 34.26 -13.73 -0.81
C ILE A 23 32.73 -13.55 -0.82
N ILE A 24 31.98 -14.51 -1.38
CA ILE A 24 30.51 -14.46 -1.38
C ILE A 24 29.95 -14.43 0.04
N GLY A 25 30.51 -15.25 0.95
CA GLY A 25 30.12 -15.29 2.35
C GLY A 25 30.29 -13.95 3.06
N VAL A 26 31.43 -13.28 2.86
CA VAL A 26 31.69 -11.94 3.41
C VAL A 26 30.70 -10.90 2.84
N LEU A 27 30.48 -10.92 1.53
CA LEU A 27 29.53 -9.99 0.89
C LEU A 27 28.11 -10.18 1.43
N VAL A 28 27.63 -11.43 1.54
CA VAL A 28 26.27 -11.72 2.06
C VAL A 28 26.15 -11.37 3.54
N ALA A 29 27.18 -11.64 4.34
CA ALA A 29 27.18 -11.28 5.77
C ALA A 29 27.01 -9.77 5.99
N LEU A 30 27.59 -8.94 5.13
CA LEU A 30 27.42 -7.49 5.17
C LEU A 30 26.05 -7.03 4.64
N LEU A 31 25.45 -7.77 3.69
CA LEU A 31 24.18 -7.42 3.07
C LEU A 31 22.95 -7.80 3.91
N LEU A 32 22.99 -8.91 4.64
CA LEU A 32 21.87 -9.39 5.48
C LEU A 32 21.31 -8.35 6.46
N PRO A 33 22.12 -7.69 7.31
CA PRO A 33 21.63 -6.66 8.22
C PRO A 33 21.09 -5.42 7.47
N ALA A 34 21.72 -5.06 6.36
CA ALA A 34 21.31 -3.91 5.55
C ALA A 34 19.92 -4.12 4.89
N ILE A 35 19.62 -5.34 4.44
CA ILE A 35 18.32 -5.66 3.81
C ILE A 35 17.16 -5.51 4.80
N GLN A 36 17.36 -5.86 6.07
CA GLN A 36 16.32 -5.74 7.10
C GLN A 36 16.01 -4.26 7.41
N ALA A 37 17.06 -3.45 7.55
CA ALA A 37 16.92 -2.00 7.72
C ALA A 37 16.19 -1.36 6.52
N ALA A 38 16.54 -1.77 5.29
CA ALA A 38 15.86 -1.29 4.08
C ALA A 38 14.38 -1.70 4.03
N ARG A 39 14.04 -2.93 4.43
CA ARG A 39 12.64 -3.38 4.51
C ARG A 39 11.83 -2.59 5.54
N GLU A 40 12.40 -2.32 6.70
CA GLU A 40 11.71 -1.54 7.73
C GLU A 40 11.53 -0.08 7.30
N ALA A 41 12.54 0.52 6.68
CA ALA A 41 12.42 1.84 6.09
C ALA A 41 11.31 1.88 5.02
N ALA A 42 11.25 0.88 4.13
CA ALA A 42 10.20 0.78 3.11
C ALA A 42 8.80 0.65 3.72
N ARG A 43 8.62 -0.19 4.76
CA ARG A 43 7.35 -0.30 5.50
C ARG A 43 6.93 1.03 6.12
N ARG A 44 7.88 1.74 6.74
CA ARG A 44 7.62 3.06 7.33
C ARG A 44 7.22 4.09 6.29
N THR A 45 7.93 4.14 5.16
CA THR A 45 7.61 5.04 4.04
C THR A 45 6.23 4.72 3.47
N GLN A 46 5.90 3.45 3.28
CA GLN A 46 4.57 3.03 2.81
C GLN A 46 3.46 3.46 3.77
N CYS A 47 3.60 3.21 5.07
CA CYS A 47 2.64 3.64 6.09
C CYS A 47 2.47 5.17 6.11
N THR A 48 3.58 5.90 6.06
CA THR A 48 3.55 7.38 6.04
C THR A 48 2.82 7.89 4.80
N ASN A 49 3.03 7.26 3.64
CA ASN A 49 2.36 7.62 2.40
C ASN A 49 0.86 7.32 2.44
N GLN A 50 0.45 6.20 3.04
CA GLN A 50 -0.98 5.86 3.23
C GLN A 50 -1.68 6.92 4.10
N VAL A 51 -1.07 7.30 5.23
CA VAL A 51 -1.60 8.37 6.09
C VAL A 51 -1.67 9.70 5.34
N LYS A 52 -0.65 10.04 4.56
CA LYS A 52 -0.64 11.25 3.73
C LYS A 52 -1.78 11.26 2.70
N GLN A 53 -2.07 10.14 2.07
CA GLN A 53 -3.21 10.01 1.13
C GLN A 53 -4.54 10.24 1.86
N MET A 54 -4.73 9.63 3.04
CA MET A 54 -5.94 9.85 3.84
C MET A 54 -6.12 11.31 4.26
N MET A 55 -5.05 11.96 4.73
CA MET A 55 -5.10 13.38 5.12
C MET A 55 -5.41 14.28 3.93
N THR A 56 -4.84 13.97 2.75
CA THR A 56 -5.13 14.70 1.51
C THR A 56 -6.60 14.55 1.13
N ALA A 57 -7.17 13.37 1.27
CA ALA A 57 -8.59 13.12 1.03
C ALA A 57 -9.50 13.91 2.00
N MET A 58 -9.11 14.01 3.29
CA MET A 58 -9.83 14.84 4.27
C MET A 58 -9.76 16.33 3.95
N LEU A 59 -8.61 16.83 3.48
CA LEU A 59 -8.47 18.22 3.03
C LEU A 59 -9.29 18.50 1.77
N ASN A 60 -9.34 17.56 0.83
CA ASN A 60 -10.21 17.67 -0.34
C ASN A 60 -11.70 17.68 0.05
N HIS A 61 -12.08 16.86 1.04
CA HIS A 61 -13.43 16.90 1.61
C HIS A 61 -13.73 18.26 2.23
N GLU A 62 -12.83 18.82 3.03
CA GLU A 62 -13.00 20.15 3.63
C GLU A 62 -13.11 21.23 2.56
N SER A 63 -12.26 21.21 1.54
CA SER A 63 -12.33 22.17 0.44
C SER A 63 -13.68 22.12 -0.29
N ALA A 64 -14.22 20.92 -0.55
CA ALA A 64 -15.47 20.73 -1.27
C ALA A 64 -16.75 20.91 -0.42
N LYS A 65 -16.69 20.59 0.88
CA LYS A 65 -17.85 20.57 1.79
C LYS A 65 -17.80 21.66 2.87
N GLN A 66 -16.72 22.44 2.93
CA GLN A 66 -16.46 23.49 3.92
C GLN A 66 -16.47 22.96 5.37
N ALA A 67 -16.24 21.66 5.54
CA ALA A 67 -16.23 20.98 6.82
C ALA A 67 -15.34 19.74 6.78
N PHE A 68 -14.61 19.48 7.87
CA PHE A 68 -13.88 18.23 8.04
C PHE A 68 -14.83 17.03 8.19
N PRO A 69 -14.41 15.83 7.77
CA PRO A 69 -15.27 14.66 7.88
C PRO A 69 -15.54 14.28 9.33
N SER A 70 -16.78 13.90 9.62
CA SER A 70 -17.23 13.57 10.98
C SER A 70 -16.89 12.12 11.35
N GLY A 71 -16.66 11.83 12.64
CA GLY A 71 -16.51 10.46 13.15
C GLY A 71 -17.80 9.62 13.12
N GLY A 72 -18.92 10.21 12.71
CA GLY A 72 -20.26 9.66 12.85
C GLY A 72 -20.97 10.32 14.03
N ILE A 73 -22.29 10.48 13.91
CA ILE A 73 -23.10 11.25 14.87
C ILE A 73 -23.86 10.32 15.83
N ILE A 74 -24.05 9.06 15.43
CA ILE A 74 -24.87 8.07 16.16
C ILE A 74 -24.12 6.73 16.18
N PRO A 75 -24.14 5.98 17.29
CA PRO A 75 -23.70 4.58 17.32
C PRO A 75 -24.58 3.72 16.40
N TRP A 76 -23.98 2.75 15.70
CA TRP A 76 -24.69 1.76 14.87
C TRP A 76 -25.66 2.37 13.83
N PRO A 77 -25.23 3.32 12.99
CA PRO A 77 -26.09 3.90 11.98
C PRO A 77 -26.47 2.85 10.93
N ASN A 78 -27.76 2.64 10.67
CA ASN A 78 -28.18 1.84 9.52
C ASN A 78 -27.83 2.59 8.25
N ILE A 79 -27.08 1.95 7.36
CA ILE A 79 -26.63 2.57 6.10
C ILE A 79 -27.83 3.07 5.27
N GLN A 80 -28.93 2.30 5.25
CA GLN A 80 -30.14 2.61 4.48
C GLN A 80 -30.80 3.95 4.87
N ASP A 81 -30.71 4.34 6.14
CA ASP A 81 -31.27 5.60 6.65
C ASP A 81 -30.54 6.83 6.10
N TYR A 82 -29.33 6.65 5.54
CA TYR A 82 -28.47 7.73 5.02
C TYR A 82 -28.36 7.74 3.49
N LEU A 83 -28.73 6.63 2.83
CA LEU A 83 -28.79 6.52 1.37
C LEU A 83 -30.13 6.98 0.79
N THR A 84 -31.21 6.82 1.57
CA THR A 84 -32.58 7.07 1.13
C THR A 84 -33.29 8.01 2.10
N GLY A 85 -33.29 9.30 1.79
CA GLY A 85 -34.17 10.26 2.46
C GLY A 85 -35.63 10.08 2.05
N PRO A 86 -36.59 10.68 2.78
CA PRO A 86 -37.99 10.73 2.34
C PRO A 86 -37.98 11.35 0.93
N ASN A 87 -38.52 10.62 -0.05
CA ASN A 87 -38.51 10.92 -1.49
C ASN A 87 -37.33 10.34 -2.32
N GLY A 88 -36.56 9.39 -1.80
CA GLY A 88 -35.52 8.69 -2.58
C GLY A 88 -34.27 9.52 -2.88
N ARG A 89 -34.12 10.67 -2.21
CA ARG A 89 -32.94 11.53 -2.34
C ARG A 89 -31.97 11.22 -1.21
N PRO A 90 -30.68 10.95 -1.47
CA PRO A 90 -29.69 10.77 -0.43
C PRO A 90 -29.68 11.97 0.52
N TYR A 91 -29.54 11.70 1.82
CA TYR A 91 -29.33 12.77 2.77
C TYR A 91 -28.02 13.49 2.44
N GLY A 92 -28.07 14.82 2.36
CA GLY A 92 -26.88 15.63 2.10
C GLY A 92 -25.78 15.39 3.15
N PRO A 93 -24.56 15.88 2.89
CA PRO A 93 -23.40 15.70 3.79
C PRO A 93 -23.68 16.16 5.23
N GLU A 94 -24.58 17.11 5.43
CA GLU A 94 -25.02 17.60 6.75
C GLU A 94 -25.85 16.59 7.56
N LYS A 95 -26.42 15.58 6.89
CA LYS A 95 -27.29 14.56 7.48
C LYS A 95 -26.71 13.15 7.39
N GLN A 96 -25.50 12.97 6.87
CA GLN A 96 -24.81 11.68 6.82
C GLN A 96 -24.16 11.37 8.17
N GLY A 97 -24.81 10.53 8.98
CA GLY A 97 -24.31 10.03 10.27
C GLY A 97 -23.21 8.97 10.14
N LEU A 98 -22.73 8.69 8.93
CA LEU A 98 -21.66 7.75 8.63
C LEU A 98 -20.30 8.37 8.94
N GLY A 99 -19.35 7.55 9.41
CA GLY A 99 -18.03 8.03 9.82
C GLY A 99 -17.16 8.52 8.67
N TRP A 100 -16.03 9.12 9.03
CA TRP A 100 -15.13 9.82 8.12
C TRP A 100 -14.67 8.94 6.96
N ALA A 101 -14.48 7.65 7.21
CA ALA A 101 -14.03 6.68 6.20
C ALA A 101 -15.01 6.58 5.02
N TYR A 102 -16.31 6.69 5.27
CA TYR A 102 -17.34 6.72 4.22
C TYR A 102 -17.35 8.06 3.48
N GLN A 103 -17.22 9.16 4.23
CA GLN A 103 -17.27 10.52 3.68
C GLN A 103 -16.07 10.82 2.75
N ILE A 104 -14.92 10.21 3.01
CA ILE A 104 -13.73 10.41 2.17
C ILE A 104 -13.63 9.46 0.97
N LEU A 105 -14.50 8.44 0.84
CA LEU A 105 -14.49 7.46 -0.27
C LEU A 105 -14.32 8.07 -1.66
N PRO A 106 -15.08 9.12 -2.06
CA PRO A 106 -14.94 9.73 -3.39
C PRO A 106 -13.59 10.46 -3.59
N TYR A 107 -12.86 10.76 -2.52
CA TYR A 107 -11.56 11.44 -2.57
C TYR A 107 -10.38 10.47 -2.46
N ILE A 108 -10.63 9.17 -2.29
CA ILE A 108 -9.63 8.09 -2.30
C ILE A 108 -9.82 7.13 -3.48
N GLU A 109 -10.51 7.57 -4.53
CA GLU A 109 -10.79 6.78 -5.75
C GLU A 109 -11.54 5.46 -5.47
N ALA A 110 -12.32 5.42 -4.37
CA ALA A 110 -13.06 4.23 -3.92
C ALA A 110 -14.54 4.25 -4.36
N ASP A 111 -14.84 4.81 -5.53
CA ASP A 111 -16.21 4.94 -6.06
C ASP A 111 -16.92 3.58 -6.24
N ASN A 112 -16.16 2.53 -6.55
CA ASN A 112 -16.70 1.17 -6.65
C ASN A 112 -17.32 0.70 -5.33
N VAL A 113 -16.75 1.08 -4.19
CA VAL A 113 -17.26 0.73 -2.86
C VAL A 113 -18.51 1.54 -2.53
N LEU A 114 -18.54 2.81 -2.95
CA LEU A 114 -19.71 3.67 -2.82
C LEU A 114 -20.91 3.12 -3.62
N ASN A 115 -20.67 2.56 -4.80
CA ASN A 115 -21.76 2.03 -5.63
C ASN A 115 -22.39 0.76 -5.07
N ILE A 116 -21.65 -0.04 -4.29
CA ILE A 116 -22.17 -1.25 -3.63
C ILE A 116 -23.16 -0.89 -2.52
N SER A 117 -22.97 0.24 -1.81
CA SER A 117 -23.94 0.64 -0.79
C SER A 117 -25.26 1.11 -1.41
N ASN A 118 -25.23 1.69 -2.61
CA ASN A 118 -26.39 2.26 -3.29
C ASN A 118 -27.28 1.24 -4.04
N GLN A 119 -27.01 -0.07 -3.94
CA GLN A 119 -27.70 -1.13 -4.67
C GLN A 119 -28.56 -2.00 -3.74
#